data_AF-A0A753B428-F1
#
_entry.id   AF-A0A753B428-F1
#
_cell.length_a   1.000
_cell.length_b   1.000
_cell.length_c   1.000
_cell.angle_alpha   90.00
_cell.angle_beta   90.00
_cell.angle_gamma   90.00
#
_symmetry.space_group_name_H-M   'P 1'
#
loop_
_entity.id
_entity.type
_entity.pdbx_description
1 polymer ?
#
loop_
_entity_poly.entity_id
_entity_poly.type
_entity_poly.pdbx_seq_one_letter_code
_entity_poly.pdbx_strand_id
1 'polypeptide(L)'
;MDENIVLRLNGAGTGFITVQIPDTEGSLRGKQIELSIGYNDQPVKWFSGYVESDSHTGQGLRKLMVREAAAILQYPLSVSMQHPTLEQVAKHIEDNTGLRVQLPGADYITTPVPHLTHNGNGYQLMALLGRAFSIPDYVWYPSIDGIIYIGSFAHCRFAKRPVQLPVGITKSAHGANGWSIQTIPTIRPGVVVNNHRINMVQLQGDSMIINWDDGRQSPMQRQIETLYPELGNKTHLPRMGRVIAPTENTTRGDLHDEFRPRYAVNVQLLDENGSPARDTPVYNAVPVPVPMAGSESGMFQYPPVGTLVTLAHVDGRPDKPIITGTHASGQSLPDIKPGEQLQQQRAEVFQRVHTDGSWQRETDQGIREKSTTRTIENTSETRTSTTRNVTVKANSTMTVFGTHRLMSGHIQHIADGDYVVAASRKLMQHAKSAELDVTETWTTAAQNATHNVTQTLEEKIGQIKKSVAGQMQQIIAPQVWFGSSAINTLTLMLDLCDTVQQLAQETAQHTHTNNGSSQPTNSSSINATASKAGDLKAKYSAVIKQ
;
A
#
# COMPACT_ATOMS: atom_id res chain seq x y z
N MET A 1 -8.19 55.36 -50.53
CA MET A 1 -8.33 54.27 -49.55
C MET A 1 -7.19 54.46 -48.56
N ASP A 2 -7.47 54.37 -47.27
CA ASP A 2 -6.42 54.39 -46.24
C ASP A 2 -6.50 53.07 -45.49
N GLU A 3 -5.47 52.25 -45.63
CA GLU A 3 -5.38 50.91 -45.07
C GLU A 3 -4.21 50.77 -44.11
N ASN A 4 -4.49 50.16 -42.96
CA ASN A 4 -3.51 49.79 -41.97
C ASN A 4 -3.80 48.36 -41.51
N ILE A 5 -3.13 47.39 -42.12
CA ILE A 5 -3.38 45.96 -41.88
C ILE A 5 -2.10 45.29 -41.39
N VAL A 6 -2.19 44.59 -40.26
CA VAL A 6 -1.10 43.87 -39.63
C VAL A 6 -1.36 42.37 -39.77
N LEU A 7 -0.43 41.66 -40.41
CA LEU A 7 -0.35 40.20 -40.42
C LEU A 7 0.71 39.76 -39.40
N ARG A 8 0.47 38.64 -38.71
CA ARG A 8 1.38 38.09 -37.69
C ARG A 8 1.65 36.60 -37.94
N LEU A 9 2.86 36.17 -37.65
CA LEU A 9 3.17 34.76 -37.49
C LEU A 9 2.59 34.33 -36.13
N ASN A 10 1.95 33.17 -36.06
CA ASN A 10 1.27 32.67 -34.86
C ASN A 10 0.13 33.58 -34.36
N GLY A 11 -0.55 34.30 -35.27
CA GLY A 11 -1.69 35.14 -34.93
C GLY A 11 -2.56 35.42 -36.15
N ALA A 12 -3.80 35.86 -35.92
CA ALA A 12 -4.65 36.33 -37.01
C ALA A 12 -4.27 37.76 -37.41
N GLY A 13 -4.34 38.05 -38.70
CA GLY A 13 -4.22 39.38 -39.24
C GLY A 13 -5.40 40.25 -38.87
N THR A 14 -5.12 41.52 -38.55
CA THR A 14 -6.12 42.51 -38.16
C THR A 14 -5.77 43.86 -38.75
N GLY A 15 -6.76 44.69 -39.05
CA GLY A 15 -6.49 46.03 -39.51
C GLY A 15 -7.70 46.92 -39.59
N PHE A 16 -7.47 48.12 -40.11
CA PHE A 16 -8.52 49.04 -40.51
C PHE A 16 -8.38 49.39 -41.98
N ILE A 17 -9.51 49.53 -42.64
CA ILE A 17 -9.61 49.97 -44.02
C ILE A 17 -10.64 51.10 -44.08
N THR A 18 -10.27 52.23 -44.66
CA THR A 18 -11.19 53.34 -44.90
C THR A 18 -11.59 53.37 -46.37
N VAL A 19 -12.88 53.18 -46.62
CA VAL A 19 -13.49 53.11 -47.96
C VAL A 19 -14.63 54.12 -48.08
N GLN A 20 -14.84 54.61 -49.29
CA GLN A 20 -15.99 55.44 -49.62
C GLN A 20 -17.14 54.54 -50.06
N ILE A 21 -18.23 54.56 -49.30
CA ILE A 21 -19.41 53.71 -49.54
C ILE A 21 -20.63 54.62 -49.51
N PRO A 22 -21.54 54.52 -50.50
CA PRO A 22 -22.78 55.29 -50.48
C PRO A 22 -23.56 55.10 -49.18
N ASP A 23 -24.12 56.17 -48.62
CA ASP A 23 -24.86 56.11 -47.34
C ASP A 23 -26.13 55.22 -47.41
N THR A 24 -26.55 54.82 -48.62
CA THR A 24 -27.66 53.90 -48.88
C THR A 24 -27.31 52.42 -48.66
N GLU A 25 -26.04 52.06 -48.56
CA GLU A 25 -25.59 50.69 -48.29
C GLU A 25 -25.81 50.30 -46.82
N GLY A 26 -26.23 49.05 -46.58
CA GLY A 26 -26.40 48.51 -45.23
C GLY A 26 -25.07 48.36 -44.47
N SER A 27 -25.12 47.85 -43.23
CA SER A 27 -23.86 47.54 -42.52
C SER A 27 -23.09 46.44 -43.24
N LEU A 28 -21.79 46.64 -43.40
CA LEU A 28 -20.89 45.61 -43.95
C LEU A 28 -20.40 44.61 -42.90
N ARG A 29 -20.81 44.73 -41.64
CA ARG A 29 -20.40 43.81 -40.57
C ARG A 29 -20.73 42.36 -40.95
N GLY A 30 -19.74 41.47 -40.79
CA GLY A 30 -19.82 40.06 -41.13
C GLY A 30 -19.66 39.73 -42.62
N LYS A 31 -19.57 40.73 -43.51
CA LYS A 31 -19.29 40.50 -44.93
C LYS A 31 -17.82 40.08 -45.12
N GLN A 32 -17.58 39.24 -46.11
CA GLN A 32 -16.23 38.88 -46.54
C GLN A 32 -15.53 40.08 -47.17
N ILE A 33 -14.23 40.18 -46.95
CA ILE A 33 -13.38 41.20 -47.57
C ILE A 33 -12.10 40.57 -48.11
N GLU A 34 -11.69 41.05 -49.27
CA GLU A 34 -10.44 40.70 -49.91
C GLU A 34 -9.71 41.98 -50.29
N LEU A 35 -8.43 42.06 -49.92
CA LEU A 35 -7.53 43.12 -50.36
C LEU A 35 -6.45 42.49 -51.23
N SER A 36 -6.31 43.01 -52.44
CA SER A 36 -5.26 42.62 -53.38
C SER A 36 -4.29 43.78 -53.59
N ILE A 37 -2.99 43.49 -53.54
CA ILE A 37 -1.92 44.47 -53.73
C ILE A 37 -0.95 43.95 -54.80
N GLY A 38 -0.33 44.84 -55.56
CA GLY A 38 0.58 44.46 -56.64
C GLY A 38 1.08 45.64 -57.42
N TYR A 39 1.79 45.34 -58.50
CA TYR A 39 2.36 46.31 -59.41
C TYR A 39 1.85 46.05 -60.83
N ASN A 40 1.90 47.07 -61.71
CA ASN A 40 1.64 46.95 -63.15
C ASN A 40 0.29 46.27 -63.48
N ASP A 41 -0.79 46.64 -62.77
CA ASP A 41 -2.14 46.09 -62.95
C ASP A 41 -2.24 44.55 -62.78
N GLN A 42 -1.29 43.95 -62.05
CA GLN A 42 -1.32 42.54 -61.65
C GLN A 42 -1.42 42.42 -60.12
N PRO A 43 -2.56 42.81 -59.51
CA PRO A 43 -2.76 42.70 -58.07
C PRO A 43 -2.88 41.23 -57.69
N VAL A 44 -2.16 40.81 -56.65
CA VAL A 44 -2.36 39.50 -56.03
C VAL A 44 -3.11 39.69 -54.73
N LYS A 45 -3.99 38.74 -54.41
CA LYS A 45 -4.64 38.67 -53.11
C LYS A 45 -3.57 38.81 -52.03
N TRP A 46 -3.82 39.58 -50.98
CA TRP A 46 -2.87 39.75 -49.88
C TRP A 46 -3.52 39.61 -48.52
N PHE A 47 -4.76 40.06 -48.35
CA PHE A 47 -5.53 39.85 -47.13
C PHE A 47 -6.91 39.28 -47.49
N SER A 48 -7.39 38.33 -46.69
CA SER A 48 -8.71 37.74 -46.83
C SER A 48 -9.33 37.53 -45.46
N GLY A 49 -10.55 37.98 -45.28
CA GLY A 49 -11.19 37.93 -43.98
C GLY A 49 -12.61 38.42 -44.01
N TYR A 50 -13.02 39.03 -42.90
CA TYR A 50 -14.35 39.61 -42.75
C TYR A 50 -14.28 40.96 -42.04
N VAL A 51 -15.35 41.73 -42.17
CA VAL A 51 -15.54 43.00 -41.47
C VAL A 51 -16.08 42.72 -40.05
N GLU A 52 -15.26 42.97 -39.04
CA GLU A 52 -15.62 42.81 -37.61
C GLU A 52 -16.53 43.95 -37.14
N SER A 53 -16.21 45.18 -37.53
CA SER A 53 -16.99 46.38 -37.22
C SER A 53 -17.00 47.35 -38.39
N ASP A 54 -18.12 48.05 -38.55
CA ASP A 54 -18.35 49.08 -39.56
C ASP A 54 -18.67 50.39 -38.83
N SER A 55 -17.85 51.43 -39.02
CA SER A 55 -17.98 52.72 -38.33
C SER A 55 -18.05 53.88 -39.33
N HIS A 56 -19.11 54.68 -39.24
CA HIS A 56 -19.30 55.88 -40.06
C HIS A 56 -18.42 57.03 -39.55
N THR A 57 -17.61 57.59 -40.44
CA THR A 57 -16.70 58.71 -40.09
C THR A 57 -17.11 60.05 -40.72
N GLY A 58 -18.29 60.12 -41.35
CA GLY A 58 -18.84 61.31 -42.02
C GLY A 58 -18.45 61.44 -43.50
N GLN A 59 -19.25 62.17 -44.30
CA GLN A 59 -19.04 62.41 -45.75
C GLN A 59 -18.94 61.13 -46.62
N GLY A 60 -19.73 60.08 -46.34
CA GLY A 60 -19.70 58.83 -47.12
C GLY A 60 -18.46 57.96 -46.92
N LEU A 61 -17.59 58.29 -45.95
CA LEU A 61 -16.45 57.47 -45.55
C LEU A 61 -16.84 56.51 -44.42
N ARG A 62 -16.45 55.25 -44.57
CA ARG A 62 -16.60 54.20 -43.56
C ARG A 62 -15.25 53.61 -43.20
N LYS A 63 -15.00 53.49 -41.90
CA LYS A 63 -13.83 52.82 -41.34
C LYS A 63 -14.24 51.40 -40.93
N LEU A 64 -13.72 50.43 -41.66
CA LEU A 64 -13.97 49.01 -41.44
C LEU A 64 -12.84 48.42 -40.61
N MET A 65 -13.16 47.79 -39.48
CA MET A 65 -12.21 46.91 -38.79
C MET A 65 -12.29 45.54 -39.45
N VAL A 66 -11.16 45.03 -39.92
CA VAL A 66 -11.09 43.77 -40.66
C VAL A 66 -10.23 42.76 -39.92
N ARG A 67 -10.59 41.48 -40.00
CA ARG A 67 -9.86 40.38 -39.41
C ARG A 67 -9.82 39.17 -40.33
N GLU A 68 -8.72 38.42 -40.32
CA GLU A 68 -8.66 37.11 -40.98
C GLU A 68 -9.60 36.13 -40.28
N ALA A 69 -10.05 35.09 -40.99
CA ALA A 69 -10.94 34.06 -40.43
C ALA A 69 -10.38 33.41 -39.15
N ALA A 70 -9.05 33.30 -39.05
CA ALA A 70 -8.34 32.80 -37.86
C ALA A 70 -8.67 33.59 -36.58
N ALA A 71 -9.25 34.80 -36.67
CA ALA A 71 -9.71 35.56 -35.51
C ALA A 71 -10.80 34.85 -34.69
N ILE A 72 -11.50 33.88 -35.27
CA ILE A 72 -12.45 33.03 -34.53
C ILE A 72 -11.77 32.28 -33.37
N LEU A 73 -10.44 32.07 -33.44
CA LEU A 73 -9.64 31.46 -32.37
C LEU A 73 -9.57 32.33 -31.10
N GLN A 74 -10.10 33.56 -31.09
CA GLN A 74 -10.25 34.35 -29.87
C GLN A 74 -11.34 33.81 -28.95
N TYR A 75 -12.28 33.04 -29.49
CA TYR A 75 -13.38 32.43 -28.74
C TYR A 75 -12.96 31.10 -28.10
N PRO A 76 -13.70 30.62 -27.08
CA PRO A 76 -13.42 29.37 -26.41
C PRO A 76 -13.32 28.19 -27.38
N LEU A 77 -12.25 27.41 -27.24
CA LEU A 77 -12.01 26.19 -28.02
C LEU A 77 -11.34 25.15 -27.10
N SER A 78 -12.13 24.57 -26.22
CA SER A 78 -11.64 23.60 -25.24
C SER A 78 -11.43 22.22 -25.87
N VAL A 79 -10.46 21.48 -25.33
CA VAL A 79 -10.09 20.13 -25.77
C VAL A 79 -9.87 19.25 -24.54
N SER A 80 -10.35 18.00 -24.59
CA SER A 80 -10.01 16.98 -23.61
C SER A 80 -10.01 15.62 -24.32
N MET A 81 -8.83 15.16 -24.72
CA MET A 81 -8.64 13.92 -25.48
C MET A 81 -7.59 13.03 -24.83
N GLN A 82 -7.80 11.71 -24.89
CA GLN A 82 -6.80 10.70 -24.55
C GLN A 82 -6.17 10.17 -25.83
N HIS A 83 -4.84 10.03 -25.83
CA HIS A 83 -4.08 9.52 -26.98
C HIS A 83 -4.28 10.28 -28.31
N PRO A 84 -4.52 11.62 -28.36
CA PRO A 84 -4.77 12.28 -29.62
C PRO A 84 -3.51 12.39 -30.49
N THR A 85 -3.70 12.33 -31.81
CA THR A 85 -2.70 12.77 -32.81
C THR A 85 -2.93 14.23 -33.18
N LEU A 86 -1.95 14.92 -33.80
CA LEU A 86 -2.13 16.30 -34.22
C LEU A 86 -3.22 16.41 -35.30
N GLU A 87 -3.40 15.38 -36.13
CA GLU A 87 -4.51 15.28 -37.09
C GLU A 87 -5.88 15.36 -36.43
N GLN A 88 -6.07 14.64 -35.33
CA GLN A 88 -7.34 14.64 -34.60
C GLN A 88 -7.60 16.00 -33.96
N VAL A 89 -6.55 16.66 -33.45
CA VAL A 89 -6.67 18.01 -32.88
C VAL A 89 -6.94 19.04 -33.98
N ALA A 90 -6.28 18.92 -35.13
CA ALA A 90 -6.56 19.75 -36.31
C ALA A 90 -8.02 19.60 -36.73
N LYS A 91 -8.51 18.37 -36.86
CA LYS A 91 -9.91 18.10 -37.17
C LYS A 91 -10.87 18.69 -36.14
N HIS A 92 -10.54 18.63 -34.85
CA HIS A 92 -11.34 19.29 -33.81
C HIS A 92 -11.38 20.81 -33.97
N ILE A 93 -10.24 21.44 -34.33
CA ILE A 93 -10.22 22.86 -34.66
C ILE A 93 -11.13 23.13 -35.85
N GLU A 94 -11.03 22.36 -36.94
CA GLU A 94 -11.89 22.51 -38.12
C GLU A 94 -13.38 22.36 -37.79
N ASP A 95 -13.76 21.27 -37.12
CA ASP A 95 -15.15 20.94 -36.81
C ASP A 95 -15.83 22.00 -35.91
N ASN A 96 -15.07 22.66 -35.03
CA ASN A 96 -15.62 23.65 -34.08
C ASN A 96 -15.49 25.11 -34.54
N THR A 97 -14.67 25.40 -35.55
CA THR A 97 -14.44 26.77 -36.01
C THR A 97 -14.80 27.01 -37.47
N GLY A 98 -15.01 25.95 -38.26
CA GLY A 98 -15.16 26.03 -39.71
C GLY A 98 -13.88 26.45 -40.45
N LEU A 99 -12.76 26.59 -39.74
CA LEU A 99 -11.44 26.78 -40.36
C LEU A 99 -11.02 25.51 -41.09
N ARG A 100 -10.09 25.65 -42.02
CA ARG A 100 -9.41 24.51 -42.64
C ARG A 100 -7.96 24.49 -42.19
N VAL A 101 -7.43 23.32 -41.89
CA VAL A 101 -6.08 23.14 -41.38
C VAL A 101 -5.25 22.35 -42.39
N GLN A 102 -4.01 22.81 -42.62
CA GLN A 102 -3.00 22.11 -43.39
C GLN A 102 -1.87 21.67 -42.45
N LEU A 103 -1.60 20.37 -42.46
CA LEU A 103 -0.49 19.76 -41.74
C LEU A 103 0.62 19.34 -42.72
N PRO A 104 1.90 19.39 -42.32
CA PRO A 104 3.01 18.85 -43.12
C PRO A 104 3.05 17.32 -43.07
N GLY A 105 3.79 16.68 -43.98
CA GLY A 105 4.08 15.25 -43.90
C GLY A 105 5.26 14.97 -42.95
N ALA A 106 5.01 14.91 -41.64
CA ALA A 106 6.03 14.69 -40.61
C ALA A 106 5.54 13.72 -39.52
N ASP A 107 6.46 12.97 -38.91
CA ASP A 107 6.12 11.88 -37.97
C ASP A 107 5.35 12.35 -36.71
N TYR A 108 5.62 13.57 -36.22
CA TYR A 108 4.93 14.14 -35.06
C TYR A 108 3.43 14.39 -35.30
N ILE A 109 2.97 14.33 -36.54
CA ILE A 109 1.58 14.55 -36.91
C ILE A 109 0.69 13.38 -36.48
N THR A 110 1.20 12.16 -36.68
CA THR A 110 0.49 10.90 -36.43
C THR A 110 0.92 10.22 -35.14
N THR A 111 1.98 10.71 -34.48
CA THR A 111 2.41 10.20 -33.18
C THR A 111 1.43 10.63 -32.08
N PRO A 112 0.76 9.69 -31.39
CA PRO A 112 -0.19 10.03 -30.33
C PRO A 112 0.52 10.51 -29.06
N VAL A 113 -0.06 11.51 -28.40
CA VAL A 113 0.41 12.01 -27.08
C VAL A 113 -0.48 11.46 -25.96
N PRO A 114 0.00 11.21 -24.73
CA PRO A 114 -0.81 10.57 -23.68
C PRO A 114 -2.16 11.27 -23.44
N HIS A 115 -2.14 12.59 -23.30
CA HIS A 115 -3.33 13.42 -23.11
C HIS A 115 -3.13 14.80 -23.72
N LEU A 116 -4.23 15.40 -24.19
CA LEU A 116 -4.31 16.84 -24.46
C LEU A 116 -5.53 17.40 -23.76
N THR A 117 -5.30 18.26 -22.77
CA THR A 117 -6.36 19.00 -22.08
C THR A 117 -6.08 20.49 -22.20
N HIS A 118 -7.10 21.24 -22.61
CA HIS A 118 -7.04 22.69 -22.75
C HIS A 118 -8.41 23.27 -22.47
N ASN A 119 -8.46 24.31 -21.64
CA ASN A 119 -9.68 25.05 -21.35
C ASN A 119 -9.38 26.54 -21.48
N GLY A 120 -9.64 27.09 -22.66
CA GLY A 120 -9.29 28.44 -23.03
C GLY A 120 -9.70 28.74 -24.45
N ASN A 121 -9.16 29.80 -25.05
CA ASN A 121 -9.45 30.12 -26.44
C ASN A 121 -8.57 29.34 -27.41
N GLY A 122 -8.93 29.40 -28.69
CA GLY A 122 -8.18 28.77 -29.78
C GLY A 122 -6.73 29.24 -29.88
N TYR A 123 -6.42 30.52 -29.63
CA TYR A 123 -5.03 30.99 -29.65
C TYR A 123 -4.15 30.30 -28.61
N GLN A 124 -4.68 30.12 -27.40
CA GLN A 124 -3.98 29.41 -26.33
C GLN A 124 -3.82 27.92 -26.67
N LEU A 125 -4.84 27.30 -27.29
CA LEU A 125 -4.72 25.93 -27.80
C LEU A 125 -3.57 25.83 -28.80
N MET A 126 -3.55 26.70 -29.80
CA MET A 126 -2.50 26.73 -30.83
C MET A 126 -1.11 26.91 -30.23
N ALA A 127 -0.95 27.82 -29.26
CA ALA A 127 0.31 28.03 -28.56
C ALA A 127 0.80 26.78 -27.80
N LEU A 128 -0.12 25.93 -27.33
CA LEU A 128 0.19 24.70 -26.60
C LEU A 128 0.67 23.57 -27.54
N LEU A 129 0.16 23.49 -28.77
CA LEU A 129 0.37 22.33 -29.67
C LEU A 129 1.85 22.04 -29.93
N GLY A 130 2.67 23.08 -30.11
CA GLY A 130 4.10 22.91 -30.33
C GLY A 130 4.78 22.12 -29.22
N ARG A 131 4.47 22.44 -27.96
CA ARG A 131 5.01 21.72 -26.80
C ARG A 131 4.35 20.36 -26.62
N ALA A 132 3.02 20.28 -26.74
CA ALA A 132 2.27 19.04 -26.54
C ALA A 132 2.73 17.91 -27.46
N PHE A 133 3.00 18.23 -28.73
CA PHE A 133 3.43 17.27 -29.75
C PHE A 133 4.95 17.30 -30.02
N SER A 134 5.74 18.00 -29.18
CA SER A 134 7.20 18.11 -29.33
C SER A 134 7.64 18.57 -30.73
N ILE A 135 6.91 19.53 -31.33
CA ILE A 135 7.15 20.03 -32.68
C ILE A 135 8.34 21.00 -32.66
N PRO A 136 9.44 20.71 -33.39
CA PRO A 136 10.59 21.60 -33.42
C PRO A 136 10.26 22.89 -34.15
N ASP A 137 10.65 24.04 -33.59
CA ASP A 137 10.43 25.37 -34.19
C ASP A 137 8.97 25.56 -34.67
N TYR A 138 8.03 25.33 -33.76
CA TYR A 138 6.59 25.33 -34.03
C TYR A 138 6.09 26.69 -34.54
N VAL A 139 5.34 26.67 -35.64
CA VAL A 139 4.64 27.82 -36.19
C VAL A 139 3.24 27.45 -36.68
N TRP A 140 2.38 28.45 -36.70
CA TRP A 140 1.10 28.40 -37.40
C TRP A 140 0.80 29.76 -38.05
N TYR A 141 0.09 29.73 -39.18
CA TYR A 141 -0.33 30.97 -39.85
C TYR A 141 -1.49 30.69 -40.80
N PRO A 142 -2.42 31.65 -40.97
CA PRO A 142 -3.38 31.60 -42.05
C PRO A 142 -2.70 31.86 -43.40
N SER A 143 -2.99 31.00 -44.37
CA SER A 143 -2.67 31.23 -45.77
C SER A 143 -3.63 32.26 -46.37
N ILE A 144 -3.30 32.72 -47.57
CA ILE A 144 -4.08 33.71 -48.31
C ILE A 144 -5.50 33.26 -48.61
N ASP A 145 -5.69 31.94 -48.73
CA ASP A 145 -6.96 31.29 -49.02
C ASP A 145 -7.73 30.94 -47.73
N GLY A 146 -7.23 31.36 -46.56
CA GLY A 146 -7.83 31.12 -45.25
C GLY A 146 -7.51 29.76 -44.63
N ILE A 147 -6.77 28.88 -45.32
CA ILE A 147 -6.29 27.60 -44.75
C ILE A 147 -5.17 27.87 -43.75
N ILE A 148 -5.26 27.33 -42.54
CA ILE A 148 -4.27 27.51 -41.48
C ILE A 148 -3.22 26.41 -41.56
N TYR A 149 -1.95 26.78 -41.73
CA TYR A 149 -0.84 25.85 -41.55
C TYR A 149 -0.55 25.63 -40.06
N ILE A 150 -0.30 24.39 -39.65
CA ILE A 150 0.17 24.05 -38.30
C ILE A 150 1.35 23.07 -38.41
N GLY A 151 2.52 23.42 -37.88
CA GLY A 151 3.66 22.51 -37.85
C GLY A 151 5.01 23.18 -37.61
N SER A 152 6.10 22.45 -37.83
CA SER A 152 7.45 23.00 -37.77
C SER A 152 7.68 24.04 -38.87
N PHE A 153 8.46 25.08 -38.57
CA PHE A 153 8.91 26.04 -39.56
C PHE A 153 9.66 25.36 -40.72
N ALA A 154 10.50 24.35 -40.45
CA ALA A 154 11.28 23.67 -41.47
C ALA A 154 10.40 22.99 -42.55
N HIS A 155 9.18 22.62 -42.19
CA HIS A 155 8.20 22.00 -43.08
C HIS A 155 7.26 23.03 -43.74
N CYS A 156 7.27 24.29 -43.30
CA CYS A 156 6.41 25.32 -43.86
C CYS A 156 6.96 25.82 -45.21
N ARG A 157 6.09 26.50 -45.98
CA ARG A 157 6.44 26.97 -47.33
C ARG A 157 7.57 28.01 -47.36
N PHE A 158 7.79 28.71 -46.25
CA PHE A 158 8.74 29.83 -46.16
C PHE A 158 10.18 29.37 -45.94
N ALA A 159 10.40 28.24 -45.27
CA ALA A 159 11.73 27.74 -44.95
C ALA A 159 12.61 27.49 -46.19
N LYS A 160 11.98 27.17 -47.34
CA LYS A 160 12.68 26.86 -48.59
C LYS A 160 12.80 28.05 -49.56
N ARG A 161 12.36 29.25 -49.15
CA ARG A 161 12.27 30.43 -50.03
C ARG A 161 12.73 31.71 -49.32
N PRO A 162 13.99 31.81 -48.89
CA PRO A 162 14.53 33.06 -48.38
C PRO A 162 14.53 34.14 -49.46
N VAL A 163 14.30 35.38 -49.07
CA VAL A 163 14.29 36.55 -49.94
C VAL A 163 15.48 37.44 -49.58
N GLN A 164 16.22 37.90 -50.59
CA GLN A 164 17.25 38.91 -50.44
C GLN A 164 16.73 40.22 -51.02
N LEU A 165 16.56 41.23 -50.17
CA LEU A 165 16.12 42.56 -50.59
C LEU A 165 17.34 43.47 -50.78
N PRO A 166 17.49 44.13 -51.95
CA PRO A 166 18.51 45.14 -52.16
C PRO A 166 18.25 46.38 -51.29
N VAL A 167 19.34 47.03 -50.88
CA VAL A 167 19.33 48.17 -49.93
C VAL A 167 18.40 49.31 -50.36
N GLY A 168 18.24 49.53 -51.67
CA GLY A 168 17.38 50.61 -52.21
C GLY A 168 15.88 50.44 -51.99
N ILE A 169 15.40 49.25 -51.60
CA ILE A 169 13.99 48.98 -51.31
C ILE A 169 13.64 49.32 -49.85
N THR A 170 14.64 49.42 -48.98
CA THR A 170 14.47 49.81 -47.58
C THR A 170 14.38 51.33 -47.49
N LYS A 171 13.16 51.84 -47.21
CA LYS A 171 12.89 53.27 -47.08
C LYS A 171 13.48 53.85 -45.79
N SER A 172 13.47 53.08 -44.70
CA SER A 172 14.08 53.45 -43.41
C SER A 172 14.18 52.24 -42.47
N ALA A 173 15.08 52.32 -41.48
CA ALA A 173 15.08 51.40 -40.36
C ALA A 173 13.92 51.74 -39.40
N HIS A 174 13.21 50.72 -38.91
CA HIS A 174 12.11 50.84 -37.96
C HIS A 174 12.51 50.15 -36.64
N GLY A 175 13.28 50.87 -35.80
CA GLY A 175 13.88 50.29 -34.60
C GLY A 175 15.03 49.32 -34.91
N ALA A 176 15.46 48.54 -33.92
CA ALA A 176 16.58 47.59 -34.06
C ALA A 176 16.22 46.32 -34.87
N ASN A 177 14.95 45.90 -34.84
CA ASN A 177 14.47 44.64 -35.40
C ASN A 177 13.31 44.84 -36.39
N GLY A 178 13.33 45.95 -37.14
CA GLY A 178 12.30 46.24 -38.12
C GLY A 178 12.77 47.14 -39.26
N TRP A 179 12.14 46.99 -40.43
CA TRP A 179 12.39 47.80 -41.63
C TRP A 179 11.09 48.32 -42.22
N SER A 180 11.12 49.56 -42.72
CA SER A 180 10.12 50.08 -43.64
C SER A 180 10.60 49.83 -45.07
N ILE A 181 9.80 49.11 -45.85
CA ILE A 181 10.09 48.73 -47.23
C ILE A 181 8.95 49.19 -48.16
N GLN A 182 9.20 49.21 -49.46
CA GLN A 182 8.12 49.30 -50.44
C GLN A 182 7.21 48.05 -50.36
N THR A 183 5.92 48.22 -50.69
CA THR A 183 4.91 47.16 -50.63
C THR A 183 5.21 45.99 -51.55
N ILE A 184 5.82 44.91 -51.04
CA ILE A 184 6.12 43.69 -51.81
C ILE A 184 5.05 42.62 -51.51
N PRO A 185 4.19 42.25 -52.47
CA PRO A 185 3.06 41.35 -52.21
C PRO A 185 3.43 39.96 -51.69
N THR A 186 4.64 39.48 -52.00
CA THR A 186 5.12 38.16 -51.58
C THR A 186 5.64 38.11 -50.14
N ILE A 187 5.90 39.27 -49.52
CA ILE A 187 6.37 39.35 -48.13
C ILE A 187 5.20 39.11 -47.18
N ARG A 188 5.36 38.09 -46.33
CA ARG A 188 4.38 37.67 -45.31
C ARG A 188 5.10 37.27 -44.03
N PRO A 189 4.41 37.24 -42.88
CA PRO A 189 4.97 36.66 -41.67
C PRO A 189 5.40 35.20 -41.93
N GLY A 190 6.61 34.86 -41.48
CA GLY A 190 7.30 33.60 -41.73
C GLY A 190 8.36 33.65 -42.83
N VAL A 191 8.30 34.60 -43.78
CA VAL A 191 9.35 34.75 -44.80
C VAL A 191 10.68 35.11 -44.13
N VAL A 192 11.77 34.48 -44.59
CA VAL A 192 13.13 34.85 -44.17
C VAL A 192 13.64 35.91 -45.14
N VAL A 193 13.84 37.14 -44.65
CA VAL A 193 14.31 38.29 -45.43
C VAL A 193 15.68 38.70 -44.92
N ASN A 194 16.70 38.69 -45.77
CA ASN A 194 18.08 39.05 -45.40
C ASN A 194 18.54 38.33 -44.10
N ASN A 195 18.26 37.03 -44.00
CA ASN A 195 18.53 36.16 -42.84
C ASN A 195 17.70 36.43 -41.56
N HIS A 196 16.72 37.33 -41.62
CA HIS A 196 15.79 37.58 -40.53
C HIS A 196 14.42 36.95 -40.81
N ARG A 197 13.91 36.15 -39.86
CA ARG A 197 12.56 35.57 -39.98
C ARG A 197 11.52 36.60 -39.57
N ILE A 198 10.73 37.06 -40.53
CA ILE A 198 9.72 38.08 -40.28
C ILE A 198 8.60 37.51 -39.42
N ASN A 199 8.29 38.15 -38.29
CA ASN A 199 7.21 37.75 -37.38
C ASN A 199 5.93 38.59 -37.60
N MET A 200 6.05 39.76 -38.21
CA MET A 200 4.95 40.68 -38.45
C MET A 200 5.19 41.47 -39.73
N VAL A 201 4.12 41.67 -40.51
CA VAL A 201 4.10 42.55 -41.68
C VAL A 201 2.91 43.48 -41.53
N GLN A 202 3.16 44.79 -41.54
CA GLN A 202 2.14 45.81 -41.47
C GLN A 202 2.11 46.62 -42.77
N LEU A 203 1.00 46.57 -43.50
CA LEU A 203 0.73 47.39 -44.67
C LEU A 203 0.20 48.75 -44.21
N GLN A 204 0.80 49.84 -44.70
CA GLN A 204 0.36 51.22 -44.52
C GLN A 204 0.50 51.96 -45.86
N GLY A 205 -0.60 52.06 -46.61
CA GLY A 205 -0.59 52.59 -47.98
C GLY A 205 0.47 51.92 -48.86
N ASP A 206 1.34 52.73 -49.46
CA ASP A 206 2.41 52.28 -50.37
C ASP A 206 3.69 51.77 -49.66
N SER A 207 3.61 51.49 -48.36
CA SER A 207 4.73 50.98 -47.57
C SER A 207 4.33 49.77 -46.73
N MET A 208 5.30 48.88 -46.48
CA MET A 208 5.18 47.82 -45.50
C MET A 208 6.22 48.02 -44.39
N ILE A 209 5.82 47.76 -43.15
CA ILE A 209 6.73 47.64 -42.00
C ILE A 209 6.86 46.15 -41.69
N ILE A 210 8.09 45.64 -41.73
CA ILE A 210 8.39 44.25 -41.39
C ILE A 210 9.21 44.19 -40.12
N ASN A 211 8.85 43.31 -39.20
CA ASN A 211 9.57 43.10 -37.94
C ASN A 211 9.99 41.64 -37.79
N TRP A 212 11.04 41.38 -37.02
CA TRP A 212 11.48 40.04 -36.63
C TRP A 212 11.87 40.02 -35.15
N ASP A 213 12.17 38.82 -34.65
CA ASP A 213 12.79 38.62 -33.35
C ASP A 213 14.22 38.09 -33.58
N ASP A 214 15.21 38.68 -32.90
CA ASP A 214 16.61 38.26 -32.93
C ASP A 214 16.95 37.25 -31.81
N GLY A 215 15.92 36.73 -31.12
CA GLY A 215 16.05 35.81 -30.00
C GLY A 215 16.46 36.49 -28.70
N ARG A 216 16.57 37.82 -28.70
CA ARG A 216 16.80 38.58 -27.48
C ARG A 216 15.48 38.75 -26.75
N GLN A 217 15.51 38.53 -25.44
CA GLN A 217 14.36 38.84 -24.60
C GLN A 217 13.89 40.27 -24.82
N SER A 218 12.59 40.42 -25.07
CA SER A 218 11.98 41.74 -25.25
C SER A 218 12.14 42.59 -23.97
N PRO A 219 12.12 43.93 -24.07
CA PRO A 219 12.17 44.80 -22.89
C PRO A 219 11.08 44.46 -21.87
N MET A 220 9.88 44.13 -22.34
CA MET A 220 8.77 43.69 -21.50
C MET A 220 9.09 42.37 -20.79
N GLN A 221 9.63 41.38 -21.51
CA GLN A 221 10.03 40.11 -20.91
C GLN A 221 11.11 40.31 -19.84
N ARG A 222 12.13 41.13 -20.09
CA ARG A 222 13.16 41.44 -19.08
C ARG A 222 12.57 42.12 -17.86
N GLN A 223 11.66 43.08 -18.06
CA GLN A 223 11.00 43.77 -16.96
C GLN A 223 10.16 42.80 -16.13
N ILE A 224 9.42 41.88 -16.79
CA ILE A 224 8.65 40.83 -16.12
C ILE A 224 9.57 39.91 -15.33
N GLU A 225 10.62 39.35 -15.93
CA GLU A 225 11.54 38.44 -15.24
C GLU A 225 12.36 39.13 -14.15
N THR A 226 12.53 40.46 -14.22
CA THR A 226 13.16 41.25 -13.14
C THR A 226 12.20 41.42 -11.95
N LEU A 227 10.92 41.69 -12.23
CA LEU A 227 9.89 41.84 -11.18
C LEU A 227 9.43 40.50 -10.60
N TYR A 228 9.49 39.45 -11.40
CA TYR A 228 9.00 38.10 -11.15
C TYR A 228 10.06 37.06 -11.56
N PRO A 229 11.15 36.95 -10.81
CA PRO A 229 12.26 36.03 -11.13
C PRO A 229 11.83 34.56 -11.17
N GLU A 230 10.75 34.20 -10.47
CA GLU A 230 10.14 32.86 -10.51
C GLU A 230 9.58 32.50 -11.90
N LEU A 231 9.23 33.50 -12.71
CA LEU A 231 8.80 33.28 -14.09
C LEU A 231 9.99 32.90 -14.97
N GLY A 232 11.12 33.60 -14.82
CA GLY A 232 12.37 33.30 -15.52
C GLY A 232 12.93 31.92 -15.16
N ASN A 233 12.97 31.62 -13.85
CA ASN A 233 13.47 30.35 -13.33
C ASN A 233 12.45 29.20 -13.37
N LYS A 234 11.21 29.48 -13.78
CA LYS A 234 10.08 28.53 -13.79
C LYS A 234 9.78 27.89 -12.43
N THR A 235 10.17 28.51 -11.32
CA THR A 235 9.92 27.97 -9.96
C THR A 235 8.47 28.10 -9.52
N HIS A 236 7.68 28.93 -10.23
CA HIS A 236 6.23 28.98 -10.10
C HIS A 236 5.50 27.72 -10.62
N LEU A 237 6.18 26.88 -11.41
CA LEU A 237 5.62 25.65 -11.95
C LEU A 237 6.14 24.43 -11.17
N PRO A 238 5.25 23.50 -10.78
CA PRO A 238 5.68 22.18 -10.38
C PRO A 238 6.41 21.48 -11.54
N ARG A 239 7.51 20.80 -11.23
CA ARG A 239 8.33 20.09 -12.21
C ARG A 239 8.55 18.65 -11.79
N MET A 240 8.72 17.76 -12.77
CA MET A 240 9.06 16.37 -12.47
C MET A 240 10.53 16.25 -12.11
N GLY A 241 10.82 15.44 -11.11
CA GLY A 241 12.15 15.02 -10.70
C GLY A 241 12.23 13.51 -10.56
N ARG A 242 13.44 12.99 -10.47
CA ARG A 242 13.73 11.58 -10.20
C ARG A 242 14.59 11.46 -8.96
N VAL A 243 14.17 10.65 -8.00
CA VAL A 243 14.96 10.34 -6.80
C VAL A 243 16.23 9.61 -7.20
N ILE A 244 17.39 10.10 -6.73
CA ILE A 244 18.68 9.46 -7.00
C ILE A 244 19.28 8.78 -5.76
N ALA A 245 18.99 9.29 -4.55
CA ALA A 245 19.42 8.71 -3.29
C ALA A 245 18.67 9.33 -2.09
N PRO A 246 18.44 8.58 -1.00
CA PRO A 246 18.20 9.15 0.32
C PRO A 246 19.38 10.02 0.76
N THR A 247 19.13 11.14 1.44
CA THR A 247 20.20 12.02 1.91
C THR A 247 20.93 11.42 3.11
N GLU A 248 20.19 10.99 4.13
CA GLU A 248 20.70 10.31 5.32
C GLU A 248 19.61 9.51 6.03
N ASN A 249 20.00 8.62 6.95
CA ASN A 249 19.06 7.91 7.82
C ASN A 249 18.59 8.80 8.97
N THR A 250 17.35 8.63 9.41
CA THR A 250 16.82 9.24 10.64
C THR A 250 16.97 8.31 11.84
N THR A 251 17.16 8.91 13.01
CA THR A 251 17.17 8.24 14.32
C THR A 251 16.19 8.91 15.27
N ARG A 252 15.83 8.24 16.36
CA ARG A 252 14.84 8.79 17.32
C ARG A 252 15.33 10.11 17.91
N GLY A 253 14.44 11.12 17.92
CA GLY A 253 14.73 12.46 18.44
C GLY A 253 15.40 13.40 17.43
N ASP A 254 15.71 12.92 16.23
CA ASP A 254 16.21 13.78 15.16
C ASP A 254 15.18 14.85 14.78
N LEU A 255 15.64 16.10 14.75
CA LEU A 255 14.83 17.24 14.32
C LEU A 255 14.82 17.34 12.80
N HIS A 256 13.64 17.63 12.26
CA HIS A 256 13.45 18.01 10.87
C HIS A 256 13.20 19.51 10.81
N ASP A 257 14.17 20.27 10.31
CA ASP A 257 14.08 21.72 10.13
C ASP A 257 14.57 22.15 8.74
N GLU A 258 14.47 23.45 8.45
CA GLU A 258 14.87 24.03 7.16
C GLU A 258 16.38 23.93 6.90
N PHE A 259 17.21 23.87 7.95
CA PHE A 259 18.66 23.79 7.81
C PHE A 259 19.14 22.36 7.56
N ARG A 260 18.46 21.37 8.15
CA ARG A 260 18.74 19.95 7.97
C ARG A 260 17.44 19.14 7.90
N PRO A 261 16.80 19.08 6.72
CA PRO A 261 15.63 18.24 6.52
C PRO A 261 16.07 16.77 6.46
N ARG A 262 16.14 16.09 7.61
CA ARG A 262 16.70 14.72 7.69
C ARG A 262 15.88 13.67 6.93
N TYR A 263 14.58 13.88 6.81
CA TYR A 263 13.70 13.05 5.99
C TYR A 263 13.61 13.64 4.58
N ALA A 264 14.71 13.52 3.84
CA ALA A 264 14.89 14.10 2.52
C ALA A 264 15.61 13.16 1.55
N VAL A 265 15.52 13.50 0.27
CA VAL A 265 16.17 12.79 -0.83
C VAL A 265 16.86 13.76 -1.77
N ASN A 266 17.88 13.27 -2.46
CA ASN A 266 18.50 13.98 -3.57
C ASN A 266 17.69 13.71 -4.84
N VAL A 267 17.46 14.75 -5.65
CA VAL A 267 16.57 14.70 -6.81
C VAL A 267 17.27 15.25 -8.05
N GLN A 268 17.22 14.47 -9.15
CA GLN A 268 17.57 14.94 -10.49
C GLN A 268 16.34 15.56 -11.14
N LEU A 269 16.41 16.85 -11.48
CA LEU A 269 15.32 17.53 -12.18
C LEU A 269 15.20 17.00 -13.61
N LEU A 270 13.96 16.85 -14.10
CA LEU A 270 13.66 16.43 -15.46
C LEU A 270 13.17 17.62 -16.32
N ASP A 271 13.36 17.49 -17.63
CA ASP A 271 12.78 18.37 -18.63
C ASP A 271 11.34 17.98 -18.97
N GLU A 272 10.71 18.71 -19.88
CA GLU A 272 9.32 18.50 -20.30
C GLU A 272 9.09 17.16 -20.99
N ASN A 273 10.17 16.49 -21.43
CA ASN A 273 10.15 15.20 -22.12
C ASN A 273 10.58 14.05 -21.19
N GLY A 274 10.80 14.31 -19.89
CA GLY A 274 11.21 13.32 -18.91
C GLY A 274 12.69 12.94 -18.94
N SER A 275 13.51 13.63 -19.75
CA SER A 275 14.98 13.48 -19.74
C SER A 275 15.61 14.35 -18.65
N PRO A 276 16.86 14.09 -18.23
CA PRO A 276 17.53 14.97 -17.28
C PRO A 276 17.58 16.41 -17.79
N ALA A 277 17.13 17.36 -16.98
CA ALA A 277 17.18 18.77 -17.32
C ALA A 277 18.65 19.20 -17.52
N ARG A 278 18.95 19.78 -18.69
CA ARG A 278 20.29 20.27 -19.01
C ARG A 278 20.70 21.39 -18.07
N ASP A 279 22.00 21.50 -17.82
CA ASP A 279 22.62 22.57 -17.02
C ASP A 279 21.99 22.77 -15.62
N THR A 280 21.36 21.72 -15.09
CA THR A 280 20.71 21.75 -13.78
C THR A 280 21.43 20.82 -12.81
N PRO A 281 21.91 21.32 -11.65
CA PRO A 281 22.55 20.46 -10.65
C PRO A 281 21.55 19.53 -9.97
N VAL A 282 22.07 18.55 -9.23
CA VAL A 282 21.26 17.74 -8.32
C VAL A 282 20.72 18.63 -7.19
N TYR A 283 19.44 18.46 -6.88
CA TYR A 283 18.80 19.11 -5.75
C TYR A 283 19.03 18.23 -4.53
N ASN A 284 19.88 18.67 -3.62
CA ASN A 284 20.23 17.91 -2.43
C ASN A 284 19.23 18.16 -1.31
N ALA A 285 18.98 17.13 -0.50
CA ALA A 285 18.18 17.23 0.72
C ALA A 285 16.79 17.86 0.49
N VAL A 286 16.10 17.46 -0.58
CA VAL A 286 14.72 17.88 -0.81
C VAL A 286 13.79 17.13 0.14
N PRO A 287 13.02 17.81 1.01
CA PRO A 287 12.12 17.17 1.96
C PRO A 287 11.10 16.26 1.29
N VAL A 288 10.92 15.06 1.84
CA VAL A 288 9.89 14.10 1.42
C VAL A 288 8.59 14.38 2.20
N PRO A 289 7.42 14.39 1.55
CA PRO A 289 6.16 14.63 2.23
C PRO A 289 5.83 13.48 3.19
N VAL A 290 5.26 13.83 4.35
CA VAL A 290 4.75 12.88 5.35
C VAL A 290 3.22 12.99 5.35
N PRO A 291 2.48 11.97 4.88
CA PRO A 291 1.01 12.05 4.75
C PRO A 291 0.26 12.39 6.04
N MET A 292 0.80 11.96 7.18
CA MET A 292 0.28 12.28 8.52
C MET A 292 1.45 12.77 9.38
N ALA A 293 1.74 14.07 9.40
CA ALA A 293 2.90 14.60 10.11
C ALA A 293 2.60 14.91 11.59
N GLY A 294 3.54 14.59 12.48
CA GLY A 294 3.54 15.01 13.88
C GLY A 294 4.85 14.65 14.60
N SER A 295 5.01 15.08 15.85
CA SER A 295 6.21 14.77 16.64
C SER A 295 6.30 13.26 16.90
N GLU A 296 7.37 12.62 16.39
CA GLU A 296 7.56 11.16 16.42
C GLU A 296 6.34 10.35 15.88
N SER A 297 5.55 10.93 14.97
CA SER A 297 4.34 10.28 14.43
C SER A 297 4.17 10.48 12.93
N GLY A 298 3.60 9.46 12.27
CA GLY A 298 3.27 9.50 10.84
C GLY A 298 3.55 8.21 10.06
N MET A 299 3.33 8.29 8.74
CA MET A 299 3.70 7.25 7.78
C MET A 299 4.98 7.67 7.04
N PHE A 300 6.09 7.02 7.36
CA PHE A 300 7.40 7.30 6.78
C PHE A 300 7.81 6.17 5.85
N GLN A 301 8.14 6.51 4.61
CA GLN A 301 8.70 5.62 3.61
C GLN A 301 9.54 6.43 2.64
N TYR A 302 10.86 6.21 2.66
CA TYR A 302 11.72 6.80 1.65
C TYR A 302 11.31 6.29 0.26
N PRO A 303 11.07 7.18 -0.71
CA PRO A 303 10.84 6.75 -2.08
C PRO A 303 12.11 6.07 -2.62
N PRO A 304 12.01 4.86 -3.22
CA PRO A 304 13.16 4.19 -3.80
C PRO A 304 13.86 5.03 -4.88
N VAL A 305 15.14 4.77 -5.10
CA VAL A 305 15.90 5.35 -6.22
C VAL A 305 15.19 5.06 -7.54
N GLY A 306 15.07 6.07 -8.39
CA GLY A 306 14.34 6.01 -9.66
C GLY A 306 12.87 6.45 -9.57
N THR A 307 12.30 6.59 -8.37
CA THR A 307 10.93 7.09 -8.19
C THR A 307 10.78 8.49 -8.77
N LEU A 308 9.71 8.72 -9.54
CA LEU A 308 9.36 10.04 -10.05
C LEU A 308 8.64 10.84 -8.97
N VAL A 309 9.02 12.11 -8.81
CA VAL A 309 8.48 13.01 -7.80
C VAL A 309 8.11 14.36 -8.40
N THR A 310 7.05 14.98 -7.90
CA THR A 310 6.75 16.38 -8.22
C THR A 310 7.51 17.29 -7.27
N LEU A 311 8.41 18.08 -7.83
CA LEU A 311 9.11 19.17 -7.16
C LEU A 311 8.30 20.45 -7.29
N ALA A 312 8.12 21.15 -6.18
CA ALA A 312 7.62 22.51 -6.13
C ALA A 312 8.57 23.39 -5.30
N HIS A 313 8.38 24.70 -5.38
CA HIS A 313 9.13 25.67 -4.59
C HIS A 313 8.14 26.47 -3.75
N VAL A 314 8.31 26.45 -2.43
CA VAL A 314 7.45 27.23 -1.53
C VAL A 314 7.58 28.71 -1.88
N ASP A 315 6.45 29.39 -2.10
CA ASP A 315 6.39 30.79 -2.52
C ASP A 315 7.21 31.10 -3.80
N GLY A 316 7.45 30.10 -4.66
CA GLY A 316 8.28 30.25 -5.86
C GLY A 316 9.77 30.43 -5.58
N ARG A 317 10.21 30.22 -4.32
CA ARG A 317 11.60 30.44 -3.89
C ARG A 317 12.53 29.27 -4.26
N PRO A 318 13.60 29.48 -5.04
CA PRO A 318 14.54 28.43 -5.40
C PRO A 318 15.24 27.75 -4.21
N ASP A 319 15.38 28.45 -3.08
CA ASP A 319 16.01 27.92 -1.85
C ASP A 319 15.08 27.02 -1.01
N LYS A 320 13.79 26.89 -1.39
CA LYS A 320 12.80 26.10 -0.67
C LYS A 320 12.17 25.01 -1.54
N PRO A 321 12.96 24.08 -2.11
CA PRO A 321 12.41 22.97 -2.88
C PRO A 321 11.69 22.00 -1.94
N ILE A 322 10.54 21.49 -2.36
CA ILE A 322 9.78 20.46 -1.65
C ILE A 322 9.25 19.42 -2.63
N ILE A 323 9.12 18.18 -2.17
CA ILE A 323 8.35 17.17 -2.89
C ILE A 323 6.88 17.27 -2.47
N THR A 324 5.98 17.41 -3.43
CA THR A 324 4.53 17.46 -3.17
C THR A 324 3.81 16.17 -3.54
N GLY A 325 4.46 15.28 -4.29
CA GLY A 325 3.91 13.99 -4.66
C GLY A 325 4.95 13.00 -5.17
N THR A 326 4.70 11.72 -4.90
CA THR A 326 5.46 10.56 -5.40
C THR A 326 4.60 9.80 -6.40
N HIS A 327 5.14 9.49 -7.58
CA HIS A 327 4.40 8.89 -8.68
C HIS A 327 4.79 7.44 -8.89
N ALA A 328 3.78 6.60 -9.13
CA ALA A 328 3.98 5.19 -9.46
C ALA A 328 4.31 4.95 -10.94
N SER A 329 4.36 6.00 -11.76
CA SER A 329 4.71 5.89 -13.18
C SER A 329 6.07 5.22 -13.37
N GLY A 330 6.09 4.15 -14.16
CA GLY A 330 7.30 3.32 -14.39
C GLY A 330 7.54 2.23 -13.33
N GLN A 331 6.68 2.11 -12.32
CA GLN A 331 6.74 1.06 -11.31
C GLN A 331 5.68 -0.03 -11.56
N SER A 332 5.98 -1.26 -11.13
CA SER A 332 4.97 -2.32 -11.05
C SER A 332 4.03 -2.05 -9.87
N LEU A 333 2.73 -2.14 -10.12
CA LEU A 333 1.72 -1.96 -9.09
C LEU A 333 1.38 -3.29 -8.41
N PRO A 334 1.01 -3.27 -7.13
CA PRO A 334 0.42 -4.45 -6.49
C PRO A 334 -0.99 -4.71 -7.01
N ASP A 335 -1.48 -5.94 -6.83
CA ASP A 335 -2.90 -6.23 -7.03
C ASP A 335 -3.73 -5.47 -5.99
N ILE A 336 -4.67 -4.64 -6.45
CA ILE A 336 -5.56 -3.86 -5.59
C ILE A 336 -6.84 -3.52 -6.34
N LYS A 337 -7.98 -3.69 -5.67
CA LYS A 337 -9.30 -3.35 -6.23
C LYS A 337 -9.82 -2.02 -5.68
N PRO A 338 -10.69 -1.32 -6.41
CA PRO A 338 -11.38 -0.15 -5.88
C PRO A 338 -12.09 -0.48 -4.55
N GLY A 339 -11.84 0.35 -3.52
CA GLY A 339 -12.40 0.18 -2.18
C GLY A 339 -11.50 -0.57 -1.19
N GLU A 340 -10.42 -1.23 -1.65
CA GLU A 340 -9.43 -1.85 -0.77
C GLU A 340 -8.44 -0.81 -0.23
N GLN A 341 -7.83 -1.12 0.92
CA GLN A 341 -6.67 -0.40 1.44
C GLN A 341 -5.49 -1.37 1.56
N LEU A 342 -4.33 -0.98 1.05
CA LEU A 342 -3.15 -1.84 1.02
C LEU A 342 -1.90 -1.05 1.38
N GLN A 343 -1.23 -1.49 2.45
CA GLN A 343 0.13 -1.10 2.78
C GLN A 343 1.04 -2.30 2.54
N GLN A 344 2.01 -2.18 1.63
CA GLN A 344 2.78 -3.32 1.15
C GLN A 344 4.24 -2.97 0.89
N GLN A 345 5.13 -3.89 1.29
CA GLN A 345 6.55 -3.84 0.92
C GLN A 345 6.86 -4.75 -0.28
N ARG A 346 6.26 -5.95 -0.31
CA ARG A 346 6.31 -6.93 -1.41
C ARG A 346 5.10 -7.85 -1.35
N ALA A 347 4.88 -8.71 -2.35
CA ALA A 347 3.71 -9.58 -2.47
C ALA A 347 3.34 -10.32 -1.16
N GLU A 348 4.33 -10.80 -0.42
CA GLU A 348 4.20 -11.62 0.79
C GLU A 348 4.28 -10.82 2.11
N VAL A 349 4.44 -9.49 2.04
CA VAL A 349 4.59 -8.63 3.22
C VAL A 349 3.68 -7.42 3.11
N PHE A 350 2.51 -7.51 3.75
CA PHE A 350 1.47 -6.49 3.66
C PHE A 350 0.50 -6.46 4.84
N GLN A 351 -0.23 -5.36 4.90
CA GLN A 351 -1.48 -5.22 5.65
C GLN A 351 -2.56 -4.75 4.69
N ARG A 352 -3.65 -5.50 4.58
CA ARG A 352 -4.75 -5.27 3.64
C ARG A 352 -6.08 -5.21 4.37
N VAL A 353 -6.91 -4.26 3.96
CA VAL A 353 -8.35 -4.20 4.26
C VAL A 353 -9.09 -4.49 2.96
N HIS A 354 -9.87 -5.56 2.95
CA HIS A 354 -10.70 -5.96 1.80
C HIS A 354 -12.00 -5.17 1.78
N THR A 355 -12.71 -5.21 0.66
CA THR A 355 -13.99 -4.49 0.47
C THR A 355 -15.10 -4.95 1.41
N ASP A 356 -15.02 -6.17 1.94
CA ASP A 356 -15.95 -6.72 2.95
C ASP A 356 -15.59 -6.30 4.39
N GLY A 357 -14.52 -5.50 4.56
CA GLY A 357 -14.01 -5.05 5.86
C GLY A 357 -13.09 -6.04 6.56
N SER A 358 -12.78 -7.20 5.96
CA SER A 358 -11.84 -8.15 6.52
C SER A 358 -10.41 -7.60 6.50
N TRP A 359 -9.65 -7.89 7.56
CA TRP A 359 -8.25 -7.50 7.70
C TRP A 359 -7.34 -8.71 7.51
N GLN A 360 -6.31 -8.56 6.68
CA GLN A 360 -5.26 -9.55 6.49
C GLN A 360 -3.90 -8.91 6.75
N ARG A 361 -3.07 -9.58 7.56
CA ARG A 361 -1.69 -9.20 7.81
C ARG A 361 -0.81 -10.39 7.53
N GLU A 362 0.17 -10.22 6.65
CA GLU A 362 1.06 -11.30 6.22
C GLU A 362 2.51 -10.85 6.26
N THR A 363 3.39 -11.76 6.67
CA THR A 363 4.84 -11.59 6.63
C THR A 363 5.54 -12.94 6.60
N ASP A 364 6.64 -13.00 5.87
CA ASP A 364 7.61 -14.09 5.85
C ASP A 364 8.70 -13.96 6.95
N GLN A 365 8.59 -12.96 7.83
CA GLN A 365 9.51 -12.68 8.93
C GLN A 365 8.78 -12.67 10.29
N GLY A 366 9.43 -12.13 11.33
CA GLY A 366 8.86 -12.10 12.68
C GLY A 366 7.85 -10.97 12.90
N ILE A 367 6.73 -11.28 13.56
CA ILE A 367 5.82 -10.30 14.18
C ILE A 367 6.18 -10.15 15.66
N ARG A 368 6.40 -8.91 16.13
CA ARG A 368 6.61 -8.59 17.55
C ARG A 368 5.56 -7.59 18.02
N GLU A 369 4.85 -7.94 19.10
CA GLU A 369 3.79 -7.13 19.69
C GLU A 369 4.11 -6.92 21.17
N LYS A 370 4.08 -5.66 21.63
CA LYS A 370 4.25 -5.29 23.03
C LYS A 370 3.15 -4.30 23.39
N SER A 371 2.33 -4.65 24.38
CA SER A 371 1.25 -3.79 24.86
C SER A 371 1.09 -3.92 26.38
N THR A 372 0.47 -2.91 27.00
CA THR A 372 0.08 -2.96 28.42
C THR A 372 -1.13 -3.86 28.63
N THR A 373 -2.12 -3.75 27.74
CA THR A 373 -3.35 -4.54 27.75
C THR A 373 -3.56 -5.15 26.36
N ARG A 374 -4.07 -6.38 26.30
CA ARG A 374 -4.50 -7.04 25.06
C ARG A 374 -5.78 -7.81 25.33
N THR A 375 -6.85 -7.44 24.63
CA THR A 375 -8.14 -8.15 24.64
C THR A 375 -8.38 -8.72 23.25
N ILE A 376 -8.80 -9.99 23.18
CA ILE A 376 -9.18 -10.66 21.94
C ILE A 376 -10.57 -11.23 22.16
N GLU A 377 -11.54 -10.75 21.39
CA GLU A 377 -12.93 -11.22 21.42
C GLU A 377 -13.32 -11.68 20.01
N ASN A 378 -13.76 -12.93 19.92
CA ASN A 378 -14.14 -13.57 18.65
C ASN A 378 -15.11 -14.72 18.90
N THR A 379 -15.80 -15.14 17.83
CA THR A 379 -16.67 -16.32 17.85
C THR A 379 -15.88 -17.62 17.66
N SER A 380 -14.77 -17.56 16.92
CA SER A 380 -13.90 -18.71 16.63
C SER A 380 -12.44 -18.27 16.52
N GLU A 381 -11.52 -19.05 17.10
CA GLU A 381 -10.06 -18.88 16.99
C GLU A 381 -9.40 -20.21 16.62
N THR A 382 -8.53 -20.19 15.62
CA THR A 382 -7.66 -21.32 15.27
C THR A 382 -6.21 -20.86 15.36
N ARG A 383 -5.35 -21.67 16.00
CA ARG A 383 -3.92 -21.41 16.11
C ARG A 383 -3.13 -22.67 15.75
N THR A 384 -2.25 -22.55 14.77
CA THR A 384 -1.28 -23.59 14.42
C THR A 384 0.11 -23.07 14.72
N SER A 385 0.90 -23.81 15.49
CA SER A 385 2.25 -23.42 15.87
C SER A 385 3.11 -24.66 16.07
N THR A 386 4.36 -24.62 15.58
CA THR A 386 5.33 -25.69 15.81
C THR A 386 5.82 -25.71 17.26
N THR A 387 6.02 -24.53 17.84
CA THR A 387 6.42 -24.37 19.24
C THR A 387 5.67 -23.20 19.85
N ARG A 388 5.15 -23.38 21.07
CA ARG A 388 4.46 -22.33 21.83
C ARG A 388 4.98 -22.32 23.26
N ASN A 389 5.69 -21.25 23.62
CA ASN A 389 6.11 -20.98 24.98
C ASN A 389 5.24 -19.88 25.57
N VAL A 390 4.71 -20.10 26.77
CA VAL A 390 3.89 -19.12 27.49
C VAL A 390 4.47 -18.98 28.90
N THR A 391 4.82 -17.76 29.28
CA THR A 391 5.25 -17.43 30.65
C THR A 391 4.26 -16.43 31.23
N VAL A 392 3.58 -16.83 32.30
CA VAL A 392 2.67 -15.96 33.04
C VAL A 392 3.29 -15.73 34.42
N LYS A 393 3.58 -14.47 34.75
CA LYS A 393 4.26 -14.13 36.02
C LYS A 393 3.33 -14.11 37.23
N ALA A 394 2.03 -14.05 36.98
CA ALA A 394 0.99 -14.04 38.01
C ALA A 394 -0.06 -15.10 37.64
N ASN A 395 -1.34 -14.75 37.64
CA ASN A 395 -2.43 -15.70 37.47
C ASN A 395 -2.71 -16.01 36.00
N SER A 396 -3.02 -17.27 35.70
CA SER A 396 -3.54 -17.74 34.42
C SER A 396 -4.84 -18.52 34.65
N THR A 397 -5.97 -17.96 34.23
CA THR A 397 -7.29 -18.60 34.38
C THR A 397 -7.81 -19.04 33.02
N MET A 398 -8.28 -20.28 32.93
CA MET A 398 -8.96 -20.81 31.75
C MET A 398 -10.31 -21.38 32.17
N THR A 399 -11.39 -20.77 31.69
CA THR A 399 -12.76 -21.23 31.92
C THR A 399 -13.32 -21.79 30.63
N VAL A 400 -13.68 -23.07 30.64
CA VAL A 400 -14.30 -23.74 29.49
C VAL A 400 -15.64 -24.29 29.94
N PHE A 401 -16.74 -23.74 29.41
CA PHE A 401 -18.09 -24.23 29.71
C PHE A 401 -18.41 -25.54 28.98
N GLY A 402 -17.81 -25.74 27.81
CA GLY A 402 -17.88 -26.99 27.06
C GLY A 402 -16.78 -27.97 27.46
N THR A 403 -16.40 -28.83 26.51
CA THR A 403 -15.34 -29.82 26.71
C THR A 403 -13.97 -29.19 26.46
N HIS A 404 -13.06 -29.33 27.42
CA HIS A 404 -11.62 -29.11 27.20
C HIS A 404 -10.92 -30.44 26.89
N ARG A 405 -10.29 -30.57 25.72
CA ARG A 405 -9.54 -31.77 25.31
C ARG A 405 -8.07 -31.43 25.12
N LEU A 406 -7.21 -32.14 25.85
CA LEU A 406 -5.76 -32.11 25.69
C LEU A 406 -5.29 -33.46 25.14
N MET A 407 -4.63 -33.43 23.98
CA MET A 407 -3.89 -34.58 23.45
C MET A 407 -2.42 -34.19 23.41
N SER A 408 -1.59 -34.89 24.19
CA SER A 408 -0.15 -34.64 24.25
C SER A 408 0.60 -35.97 24.32
N GLY A 409 1.81 -36.00 23.77
CA GLY A 409 2.72 -37.13 23.97
C GLY A 409 3.19 -37.25 25.42
N HIS A 410 3.25 -36.13 26.15
CA HIS A 410 3.69 -36.08 27.55
C HIS A 410 3.07 -34.87 28.28
N ILE A 411 2.70 -35.03 29.54
CA ILE A 411 2.12 -33.98 30.38
C ILE A 411 2.82 -34.00 31.74
N GLN A 412 3.28 -32.83 32.20
CA GLN A 412 3.83 -32.62 33.55
C GLN A 412 3.05 -31.52 34.24
N HIS A 413 2.50 -31.83 35.42
CA HIS A 413 1.93 -30.83 36.33
C HIS A 413 2.80 -30.78 37.57
N ILE A 414 3.31 -29.60 37.89
CA ILE A 414 4.15 -29.34 39.05
C ILE A 414 3.53 -28.13 39.75
N ALA A 415 3.25 -28.25 41.04
CA ALA A 415 2.73 -27.18 41.87
C ALA A 415 3.62 -27.03 43.10
N ASP A 416 3.97 -25.79 43.42
CA ASP A 416 4.55 -25.40 44.71
C ASP A 416 3.39 -24.95 45.60
N GLY A 417 2.78 -25.91 46.30
CA GLY A 417 1.52 -25.75 47.04
C GLY A 417 0.45 -26.77 46.64
N ASP A 418 -0.82 -26.40 46.78
CA ASP A 418 -1.94 -27.30 46.55
C ASP A 418 -2.13 -27.63 45.06
N TYR A 419 -2.34 -28.92 44.77
CA TYR A 419 -2.72 -29.40 43.45
C TYR A 419 -4.05 -30.15 43.53
N VAL A 420 -5.08 -29.64 42.87
CA VAL A 420 -6.45 -30.16 42.95
C VAL A 420 -6.92 -30.64 41.58
N VAL A 421 -7.35 -31.90 41.52
CA VAL A 421 -8.09 -32.48 40.39
C VAL A 421 -9.41 -33.03 40.93
N ALA A 422 -10.52 -32.44 40.49
CA ALA A 422 -11.85 -32.80 40.98
C ALA A 422 -12.81 -33.07 39.82
N ALA A 423 -13.69 -34.06 40.01
CA ALA A 423 -14.79 -34.35 39.10
C ALA A 423 -16.04 -34.67 39.94
N SER A 424 -17.17 -34.03 39.64
CA SER A 424 -18.43 -34.25 40.38
C SER A 424 -19.10 -35.59 40.07
N ARG A 425 -18.72 -36.23 38.96
CA ARG A 425 -19.32 -37.49 38.49
C ARG A 425 -18.34 -38.65 38.46
N LYS A 426 -17.31 -38.53 37.62
CA LYS A 426 -16.35 -39.62 37.39
C LYS A 426 -14.97 -39.05 37.12
N LEU A 427 -14.00 -39.53 37.89
CA LEU A 427 -12.58 -39.40 37.59
C LEU A 427 -12.08 -40.75 37.08
N MET A 428 -11.39 -40.77 35.95
CA MET A 428 -10.78 -41.99 35.40
C MET A 428 -9.29 -41.74 35.18
N GLN A 429 -8.47 -42.62 35.73
CA GLN A 429 -7.03 -42.65 35.51
C GLN A 429 -6.67 -44.06 35.04
N HIS A 430 -5.92 -44.15 33.95
CA HIS A 430 -5.50 -45.42 33.38
C HIS A 430 -4.05 -45.29 32.92
N ALA A 431 -3.20 -46.18 33.41
CA ALA A 431 -1.79 -46.25 33.06
C ALA A 431 -1.32 -47.71 33.22
N LYS A 432 -0.18 -48.04 32.59
CA LYS A 432 0.47 -49.36 32.80
C LYS A 432 1.08 -49.48 34.20
N SER A 433 1.56 -48.36 34.75
CA SER A 433 2.11 -48.24 36.10
C SER A 433 1.74 -46.88 36.68
N ALA A 434 1.57 -46.81 37.99
CA ALA A 434 1.35 -45.58 38.74
C ALA A 434 2.13 -45.67 40.05
N GLU A 435 2.72 -44.55 40.45
CA GLU A 435 3.46 -44.40 41.71
C GLU A 435 2.87 -43.19 42.43
N LEU A 436 2.62 -43.36 43.73
CA LEU A 436 2.15 -42.29 44.61
C LEU A 436 3.06 -42.32 45.84
N ASP A 437 3.86 -41.27 45.99
CA ASP A 437 4.69 -41.04 47.17
C ASP A 437 4.09 -39.88 47.97
N VAL A 438 3.78 -40.13 49.23
CA VAL A 438 3.18 -39.15 50.15
C VAL A 438 3.98 -39.19 51.44
N THR A 439 4.71 -38.10 51.72
CA THR A 439 5.65 -38.03 52.84
C THR A 439 4.96 -37.93 54.20
N GLU A 440 3.81 -37.26 54.27
CA GLU A 440 3.13 -36.99 55.54
C GLU A 440 1.86 -37.83 55.71
N THR A 441 0.77 -37.45 55.04
CA THR A 441 -0.54 -38.07 55.25
C THR A 441 -1.28 -38.29 53.94
N TRP A 442 -1.71 -39.54 53.73
CA TRP A 442 -2.65 -39.90 52.68
C TRP A 442 -4.00 -40.26 53.31
N THR A 443 -5.05 -39.50 52.98
CA THR A 443 -6.42 -39.74 53.46
C THR A 443 -7.34 -40.01 52.28
N THR A 444 -8.16 -41.04 52.40
CA THR A 444 -9.24 -41.33 51.45
C THR A 444 -10.56 -41.38 52.19
N ALA A 445 -11.56 -40.65 51.71
CA ALA A 445 -12.94 -40.73 52.18
C ALA A 445 -13.82 -41.28 51.06
N ALA A 446 -14.30 -42.51 51.23
CA ALA A 446 -15.20 -43.15 50.28
C ALA A 446 -16.31 -43.89 51.04
N GLN A 447 -17.53 -43.88 50.49
CA GLN A 447 -18.61 -44.73 51.01
C GLN A 447 -18.29 -46.21 50.75
N ASN A 448 -17.70 -46.51 49.59
CA ASN A 448 -17.26 -47.84 49.19
C ASN A 448 -15.89 -47.74 48.50
N ALA A 449 -14.99 -48.68 48.82
CA ALA A 449 -13.71 -48.83 48.14
C ALA A 449 -13.47 -50.31 47.82
N THR A 450 -13.04 -50.60 46.59
CA THR A 450 -12.66 -51.95 46.14
C THR A 450 -11.26 -51.90 45.58
N HIS A 451 -10.37 -52.76 46.09
CA HIS A 451 -9.02 -52.91 45.58
C HIS A 451 -8.87 -54.28 44.91
N ASN A 452 -8.86 -54.29 43.58
CA ASN A 452 -8.71 -55.52 42.79
C ASN A 452 -7.25 -55.72 42.42
N VAL A 453 -6.54 -56.55 43.17
CA VAL A 453 -5.16 -56.94 42.88
C VAL A 453 -5.15 -58.35 42.31
N THR A 454 -4.74 -58.51 41.06
CA THR A 454 -4.81 -59.80 40.34
C THR A 454 -3.62 -60.72 40.63
N GLN A 455 -2.52 -60.16 41.12
CA GLN A 455 -1.32 -60.89 41.48
C GLN A 455 -1.04 -60.70 42.98
N THR A 456 -0.01 -59.94 43.32
CA THR A 456 0.47 -59.80 44.70
C THR A 456 0.11 -58.43 45.26
N LEU A 457 -0.53 -58.42 46.44
CA LEU A 457 -0.61 -57.25 47.31
C LEU A 457 0.40 -57.43 48.44
N GLU A 458 1.37 -56.53 48.55
CA GLU A 458 2.35 -56.49 49.64
C GLU A 458 2.14 -55.21 50.47
N GLU A 459 1.96 -55.37 51.78
CA GLU A 459 1.80 -54.25 52.71
C GLU A 459 2.98 -54.23 53.69
N LYS A 460 3.90 -53.27 53.54
CA LYS A 460 5.02 -53.05 54.45
C LYS A 460 4.71 -51.89 55.39
N ILE A 461 4.50 -52.18 56.67
CA ILE A 461 4.15 -51.20 57.69
C ILE A 461 5.27 -51.14 58.74
N GLY A 462 5.96 -50.01 58.83
CA GLY A 462 7.13 -49.86 59.72
C GLY A 462 6.79 -49.71 61.21
N GLN A 463 5.55 -49.35 61.54
CA GLN A 463 5.07 -49.19 62.90
C GLN A 463 3.80 -50.04 63.10
N ILE A 464 2.61 -49.42 63.15
CA ILE A 464 1.37 -50.09 63.51
C ILE A 464 0.46 -50.25 62.29
N LYS A 465 0.02 -51.49 62.03
CA LYS A 465 -1.15 -51.75 61.17
C LYS A 465 -2.41 -51.84 62.03
N LYS A 466 -3.34 -50.92 61.87
CA LYS A 466 -4.65 -50.91 62.55
C LYS A 466 -5.78 -51.14 61.55
N SER A 467 -6.46 -52.28 61.65
CA SER A 467 -7.66 -52.61 60.87
C SER A 467 -8.86 -52.70 61.81
N VAL A 468 -9.92 -51.93 61.54
CA VAL A 468 -11.13 -51.88 62.37
C VAL A 468 -12.34 -51.96 61.47
N ALA A 469 -13.23 -52.92 61.74
CA ALA A 469 -14.51 -53.06 61.07
C ALA A 469 -15.65 -52.90 62.09
N GLY A 470 -16.69 -52.12 61.73
CA GLY A 470 -17.83 -51.87 62.62
C GLY A 470 -18.83 -53.03 62.74
N GLN A 471 -18.81 -53.97 61.78
CA GLN A 471 -19.67 -55.15 61.78
C GLN A 471 -18.87 -56.46 61.70
N MET A 472 -18.06 -56.62 60.65
CA MET A 472 -17.32 -57.86 60.41
C MET A 472 -16.02 -57.57 59.66
N GLN A 473 -14.94 -58.22 60.07
CA GLN A 473 -13.69 -58.30 59.31
C GLN A 473 -13.53 -59.73 58.78
N GLN A 474 -13.38 -59.88 57.46
CA GLN A 474 -13.19 -61.17 56.80
C GLN A 474 -11.79 -61.27 56.21
N ILE A 475 -11.08 -62.36 56.53
CA ILE A 475 -9.83 -62.75 55.88
C ILE A 475 -10.07 -64.16 55.33
N ILE A 476 -10.12 -64.28 54.00
CA ILE A 476 -10.47 -65.53 53.31
C ILE A 476 -9.31 -65.88 52.38
N ALA A 477 -8.67 -67.02 52.67
CA ALA A 477 -7.61 -67.59 51.85
C ALA A 477 -7.61 -69.12 52.02
N PRO A 478 -7.05 -69.89 51.06
CA PRO A 478 -6.87 -71.33 51.23
C PRO A 478 -6.05 -71.68 52.48
N GLN A 479 -5.03 -70.88 52.80
CA GLN A 479 -4.26 -70.99 54.04
C GLN A 479 -4.00 -69.59 54.62
N VAL A 480 -4.09 -69.46 55.94
CA VAL A 480 -3.89 -68.22 56.70
C VAL A 480 -2.68 -68.36 57.62
N TRP A 481 -1.86 -67.32 57.62
CA TRP A 481 -0.73 -67.16 58.53
C TRP A 481 -0.92 -65.89 59.35
N PHE A 482 -0.81 -65.98 60.67
CA PHE A 482 -0.86 -64.84 61.57
C PHE A 482 0.30 -64.94 62.55
N GLY A 483 1.30 -64.06 62.46
CA GLY A 483 2.47 -64.10 63.34
C GLY A 483 3.74 -63.61 62.66
N SER A 484 4.90 -64.13 63.07
CA SER A 484 6.22 -63.76 62.53
C SER A 484 6.59 -64.58 61.30
N SER A 485 7.78 -64.39 60.72
CA SER A 485 8.27 -65.24 59.62
C SER A 485 8.54 -66.70 60.02
N ALA A 486 8.61 -66.99 61.33
CA ALA A 486 8.92 -68.32 61.85
C ALA A 486 7.78 -68.93 62.66
N ILE A 487 6.84 -68.13 63.17
CA ILE A 487 5.77 -68.59 64.07
C ILE A 487 4.43 -68.10 63.53
N ASN A 488 3.55 -69.05 63.21
CA ASN A 488 2.13 -68.78 63.01
C ASN A 488 1.39 -69.01 64.33
N THR A 489 0.90 -67.96 64.98
CA THR A 489 0.21 -68.08 66.26
C THR A 489 -1.06 -68.91 66.18
N LEU A 490 -1.62 -69.13 64.98
CA LEU A 490 -2.78 -70.01 64.78
C LEU A 490 -2.42 -71.49 64.96
N THR A 491 -1.16 -71.90 64.75
CA THR A 491 -0.75 -73.29 64.98
C THR A 491 -0.90 -73.68 66.44
N LEU A 492 -0.84 -72.73 67.37
CA LEU A 492 -1.14 -72.97 68.79
C LEU A 492 -2.53 -73.60 68.98
N MET A 493 -3.52 -73.28 68.14
CA MET A 493 -4.84 -73.92 68.20
C MET A 493 -4.76 -75.41 67.81
N LEU A 494 -3.92 -75.74 66.83
CA LEU A 494 -3.68 -77.12 66.41
C LEU A 494 -2.84 -77.89 67.44
N ASP A 495 -1.80 -77.26 67.99
CA ASP A 495 -0.93 -77.81 69.02
C ASP A 495 -1.71 -78.05 70.32
N LEU A 496 -2.65 -77.16 70.65
CA LEU A 496 -3.58 -77.35 71.77
C LEU A 496 -4.52 -78.53 71.51
N CYS A 497 -5.07 -78.67 70.30
CA CYS A 497 -5.87 -79.85 69.94
C CYS A 497 -5.05 -81.14 70.08
N ASP A 498 -3.78 -81.12 69.66
CA ASP A 498 -2.86 -82.26 69.79
C ASP A 498 -2.54 -82.57 71.25
N THR A 499 -2.25 -81.55 72.04
CA THR A 499 -1.98 -81.68 73.48
C THR A 499 -3.20 -82.25 74.21
N VAL A 500 -4.41 -81.78 73.88
CA VAL A 500 -5.66 -82.32 74.42
C VAL A 500 -5.89 -83.76 73.97
N GLN A 501 -5.56 -84.09 72.71
CA GLN A 501 -5.65 -85.46 72.20
C GLN A 501 -4.70 -86.40 72.96
N GLN A 502 -3.44 -86.02 73.13
CA GLN A 502 -2.43 -86.77 73.87
C GLN A 502 -2.82 -86.91 75.36
N LEU A 503 -3.23 -85.82 76.01
CA LEU A 503 -3.69 -85.83 77.40
C LEU A 503 -4.88 -86.77 77.58
N ALA A 504 -5.85 -86.73 76.67
CA ALA A 504 -7.00 -87.64 76.73
C ALA A 504 -6.57 -89.10 76.50
N GLN A 505 -5.62 -89.38 75.61
CA GLN A 505 -5.09 -90.73 75.39
C GLN A 505 -4.33 -91.24 76.62
N GLU A 506 -3.42 -90.45 77.18
CA GLU A 506 -2.69 -90.80 78.40
C GLU A 506 -3.65 -91.01 79.58
N THR A 507 -4.65 -90.14 79.72
CA THR A 507 -5.71 -90.29 80.73
C THR A 507 -6.56 -91.55 80.48
N ALA A 508 -6.82 -91.93 79.23
CA ALA A 508 -7.52 -93.17 78.93
C ALA A 508 -6.67 -94.42 79.21
N GLN A 509 -5.34 -94.29 79.15
CA GLN A 509 -4.39 -95.39 79.26
C GLN A 509 -3.73 -95.53 80.64
N HIS A 510 -3.88 -94.55 81.53
CA HIS A 510 -3.25 -94.61 82.85
C HIS A 510 -3.75 -95.80 83.67
N THR A 511 -2.91 -96.28 84.59
CA THR A 511 -3.22 -97.41 85.47
C THR A 511 -2.83 -97.08 86.91
N HIS A 512 -3.51 -97.71 87.88
CA HIS A 512 -3.20 -97.56 89.32
C HIS A 512 -2.59 -98.87 89.85
N THR A 513 -1.43 -98.78 90.50
CA THR A 513 -0.66 -99.93 91.01
C THR A 513 -1.39 -100.70 92.12
N ASN A 514 -2.32 -100.05 92.81
CA ASN A 514 -3.11 -100.54 93.93
C ASN A 514 -4.39 -101.28 93.51
N ASN A 515 -4.69 -101.42 92.22
CA ASN A 515 -5.87 -102.14 91.73
C ASN A 515 -5.60 -102.95 90.45
N GLY A 516 -4.56 -103.80 90.45
CA GLY A 516 -4.34 -104.80 89.39
C GLY A 516 -3.91 -104.27 88.02
N SER A 517 -3.43 -103.02 87.93
CA SER A 517 -3.06 -102.37 86.66
C SER A 517 -4.23 -102.21 85.67
N SER A 518 -5.46 -102.01 86.15
CA SER A 518 -6.62 -101.76 85.28
C SER A 518 -6.68 -100.30 84.80
N GLN A 519 -6.99 -100.10 83.52
CA GLN A 519 -7.35 -98.78 82.96
C GLN A 519 -8.68 -98.24 83.55
N PRO A 520 -9.00 -96.95 83.39
CA PRO A 520 -10.25 -96.36 83.90
C PRO A 520 -11.49 -97.03 83.30
N THR A 521 -12.55 -97.16 84.09
CA THR A 521 -13.82 -97.77 83.65
C THR A 521 -14.52 -97.01 82.52
N ASN A 522 -14.19 -95.73 82.33
CA ASN A 522 -14.68 -94.86 81.26
C ASN A 522 -13.66 -94.61 80.14
N SER A 523 -12.58 -95.42 80.04
CA SER A 523 -11.48 -95.23 79.08
C SER A 523 -11.95 -95.02 77.63
N SER A 524 -12.91 -95.81 77.13
CA SER A 524 -13.45 -95.66 75.76
C SER A 524 -14.05 -94.28 75.47
N SER A 525 -14.79 -93.71 76.45
CA SER A 525 -15.39 -92.37 76.32
C SER A 525 -14.34 -91.26 76.34
N ILE A 526 -13.27 -91.44 77.13
CA ILE A 526 -12.13 -90.52 77.16
C ILE A 526 -11.39 -90.59 75.81
N ASN A 527 -11.16 -91.78 75.27
CA ASN A 527 -10.53 -91.97 73.96
C ASN A 527 -11.37 -91.37 72.81
N ALA A 528 -12.70 -91.46 72.89
CA ALA A 528 -13.58 -90.79 71.93
C ALA A 528 -13.42 -89.25 71.96
N THR A 529 -13.06 -88.68 73.12
CA THR A 529 -12.72 -87.25 73.23
C THR A 529 -11.39 -86.93 72.53
N ALA A 530 -10.41 -87.83 72.63
CA ALA A 530 -9.16 -87.73 71.87
C ALA A 530 -9.42 -87.73 70.35
N SER A 531 -10.30 -88.61 69.85
CA SER A 531 -10.70 -88.63 68.43
C SER A 531 -11.33 -87.31 67.99
N LYS A 532 -12.23 -86.73 68.79
CA LYS A 532 -12.84 -85.42 68.48
C LYS A 532 -11.80 -84.30 68.38
N ALA A 533 -10.80 -84.30 69.26
CA ALA A 533 -9.70 -83.33 69.20
C ALA A 533 -8.86 -83.51 67.92
N GLY A 534 -8.59 -84.76 67.54
CA GLY A 534 -7.94 -85.09 66.27
C GLY A 534 -8.73 -84.63 65.03
N ASP A 535 -10.06 -84.83 65.03
CA ASP A 535 -10.94 -84.40 63.94
C ASP A 535 -10.97 -82.86 63.79
N LEU A 536 -10.99 -82.13 64.91
CA LEU A 536 -10.90 -80.67 64.92
C LEU A 536 -9.55 -80.20 64.38
N LYS A 537 -8.45 -80.82 64.81
CA LYS A 537 -7.11 -80.54 64.28
C LYS A 537 -7.08 -80.76 62.77
N ALA A 538 -7.60 -81.88 62.27
CA ALA A 538 -7.68 -82.17 60.85
C ALA A 538 -8.49 -81.11 60.09
N LYS A 539 -9.68 -80.74 60.58
CA LYS A 539 -10.54 -79.72 59.97
C LYS A 539 -9.87 -78.36 59.85
N TYR A 540 -9.24 -77.88 60.92
CA TYR A 540 -8.65 -76.53 60.94
C TYR A 540 -7.25 -76.48 60.34
N SER A 541 -6.52 -77.61 60.28
CA SER A 541 -5.23 -77.68 59.58
C SER A 541 -5.32 -77.39 58.08
N ALA A 542 -6.50 -77.57 57.47
CA ALA A 542 -6.73 -77.25 56.06
C ALA A 542 -6.60 -75.75 55.75
N VAL A 543 -6.84 -74.88 56.73
CA VAL A 543 -6.85 -73.42 56.57
C VAL A 543 -5.78 -72.69 57.37
N ILE A 544 -5.13 -73.37 58.33
CA ILE A 544 -3.99 -72.82 59.07
C ILE A 544 -2.71 -73.25 58.37
N LYS A 545 -1.89 -72.28 57.95
CA LYS A 545 -0.57 -72.58 57.39
C LYS A 545 0.34 -73.12 58.50
N GLN A 546 0.77 -74.36 58.39
CA GLN A 546 1.78 -74.95 59.29
C GLN A 546 3.19 -74.52 58.90
#